data_AF-A0A314XSF4-F1
#
_entry.id   AF-A0A314XSF4-F1
#
_cell.length_a   1.000
_cell.length_b   1.000
_cell.length_c   1.000
_cell.angle_alpha   90.00
_cell.angle_beta   90.00
_cell.angle_gamma   90.00
#
_symmetry.space_group_name_H-M   'P 1'
#
loop_
_entity.id
_entity.type
_entity.pdbx_description
1 polymer ?
#
loop_
_entity_poly.entity_id
_entity_poly.type
_entity_poly.pdbx_seq_one_letter_code
_entity_poly.pdbx_strand_id
1 'polypeptide(L)'
;MVDTLPRYMVLRSRYNAKYLSYVKEDVEIHGFLKFSGEEVVSPYAMFHVEMAKGGKGLVHIRSGYNNKYWVRWSDHHYWIVAGANEPEEDQSKWSCTLFEPVYVDDKDPAQGVRFRHVQLGHYACLWRVPPPQDSCLYAGSEDPNTELCDACLIVDWETLLILPKHVAFKGDNGKYLSASMFNGHPFLQFSSNDIGQSSVGNEVFSNGDGSVRIKSNLSGRFWRRSPNWIWADSNLDGNESNKDMLFWPIKLDNDNKVALRNLGNDNFCVSLTTDGFDSCLNAGDPSIIKEARMELEELVVSRSIYNINFRLLDSRIYSQRVVTVATGDAVNQTQEQNTIDLNLSYKDTRSTTWNSSVSMNTGLKTNVETGVPLIEKGEIKMSAEFGTQIQWGKTDTSESVAETVYKVAVPPMSVVKVSLMATRGSCDVPFSYTQRDTLTNGEQVTHTMDDGVYSGVNSYNFKYETKQESL
;
A
#
# COMPACT_ATOMS: atom_id res chain seq x y z
N MET A 1 -21.32 19.15 9.68
CA MET A 1 -19.89 19.14 9.29
C MET A 1 -19.81 17.99 8.31
N VAL A 2 -19.39 18.20 7.06
CA VAL A 2 -19.30 17.06 6.13
C VAL A 2 -18.11 16.26 6.61
N ASP A 3 -18.37 15.13 7.29
CA ASP A 3 -17.31 14.21 7.68
C ASP A 3 -16.62 13.75 6.40
N THR A 4 -15.39 14.20 6.21
CA THR A 4 -14.59 13.87 5.05
C THR A 4 -14.23 12.40 5.12
N LEU A 5 -14.42 11.67 4.03
CA LEU A 5 -13.98 10.28 3.92
C LEU A 5 -12.49 10.16 4.31
N PRO A 6 -12.08 9.05 4.96
CA PRO A 6 -10.68 8.76 5.18
C PRO A 6 -9.90 8.75 3.86
N ARG A 7 -8.63 9.17 3.91
CA ARG A 7 -7.75 9.14 2.75
C ARG A 7 -7.57 7.72 2.23
N TYR A 8 -7.45 6.75 3.12
CA TYR A 8 -7.46 5.33 2.81
C TYR A 8 -8.62 4.67 3.52
N MET A 9 -9.46 3.96 2.76
CA MET A 9 -10.67 3.35 3.31
C MET A 9 -10.84 1.91 2.86
N VAL A 10 -11.57 1.15 3.66
CA VAL A 10 -12.14 -0.16 3.30
C VAL A 10 -13.65 -0.06 3.37
N LEU A 11 -14.32 -0.68 2.40
CA LEU A 11 -15.77 -0.66 2.28
C LEU A 11 -16.36 -2.00 2.66
N ARG A 12 -17.20 -2.03 3.70
CA ARG A 12 -17.97 -3.22 4.08
C ARG A 12 -19.43 -3.03 3.67
N SER A 13 -19.95 -3.93 2.83
CA SER A 13 -21.34 -3.88 2.37
C SER A 13 -22.31 -4.07 3.55
N ARG A 14 -23.33 -3.22 3.64
CA ARG A 14 -24.42 -3.36 4.61
C ARG A 14 -25.33 -4.55 4.31
N TYR A 15 -25.28 -5.06 3.07
CA TYR A 15 -26.16 -6.12 2.60
C TYR A 15 -25.65 -7.52 2.95
N ASN A 16 -24.38 -7.83 2.62
CA ASN A 16 -23.79 -9.16 2.82
C ASN A 16 -22.65 -9.20 3.84
N ALA A 17 -22.32 -8.07 4.47
CA ALA A 17 -21.26 -7.91 5.45
C ALA A 17 -19.82 -8.24 4.96
N LYS A 18 -19.62 -8.42 3.65
CA LYS A 18 -18.31 -8.63 3.03
C LYS A 18 -17.63 -7.31 2.68
N TYR A 19 -16.32 -7.33 2.57
CA TYR A 19 -15.54 -6.20 2.11
C TYR A 19 -15.50 -6.13 0.59
N LEU A 20 -15.57 -4.93 0.03
CA LEU A 20 -15.31 -4.70 -1.38
C LEU A 20 -13.84 -4.99 -1.65
N SER A 21 -13.55 -5.79 -2.66
CA SER A 21 -12.19 -6.18 -3.00
C SER A 21 -11.96 -6.19 -4.50
N TYR A 22 -10.72 -5.88 -4.90
CA TYR A 22 -10.24 -6.03 -6.27
C TYR A 22 -10.21 -7.49 -6.68
N VAL A 23 -10.78 -7.81 -7.84
CA VAL A 23 -10.80 -9.17 -8.39
C VAL A 23 -9.58 -9.37 -9.28
N LYS A 24 -8.64 -10.17 -8.79
CA LYS A 24 -7.39 -10.50 -9.48
C LYS A 24 -7.42 -11.86 -10.17
N GLU A 25 -7.98 -12.88 -9.53
CA GLU A 25 -7.80 -14.29 -9.92
C GLU A 25 -8.80 -14.77 -10.98
N ASP A 26 -10.01 -14.20 -11.01
CA ASP A 26 -11.04 -14.57 -11.98
C ASP A 26 -10.78 -13.86 -13.31
N VAL A 27 -10.59 -14.63 -14.38
CA VAL A 27 -10.23 -14.11 -15.70
C VAL A 27 -11.38 -13.34 -16.35
N GLU A 28 -12.64 -13.71 -16.12
CA GLU A 28 -13.79 -13.08 -16.76
C GLU A 28 -14.11 -11.71 -16.17
N ILE A 29 -13.82 -11.53 -14.88
CA ILE A 29 -14.08 -10.29 -14.13
C ILE A 29 -12.80 -9.70 -13.53
N HIS A 30 -11.63 -10.01 -14.11
CA HIS A 30 -10.37 -9.41 -13.68
C HIS A 30 -10.46 -7.88 -13.77
N GLY A 31 -10.05 -7.19 -12.70
CA GLY A 31 -10.18 -5.73 -12.61
C GLY A 31 -11.48 -5.23 -11.99
N PHE A 32 -12.48 -6.09 -11.82
CA PHE A 32 -13.75 -5.74 -11.19
C PHE A 32 -13.57 -5.55 -9.68
N LEU A 33 -14.56 -4.92 -9.07
CA LEU A 33 -14.66 -4.74 -7.63
C LEU A 33 -15.84 -5.59 -7.14
N LYS A 34 -15.60 -6.51 -6.20
CA LYS A 34 -16.61 -7.47 -5.72
C LYS A 34 -16.68 -7.49 -4.21
N PHE A 35 -17.90 -7.52 -3.66
CA PHE A 35 -18.13 -7.64 -2.22
C PHE A 35 -17.98 -9.10 -1.76
N SER A 36 -16.74 -9.59 -1.78
CA SER A 36 -16.38 -10.97 -1.43
C SER A 36 -15.23 -11.07 -0.42
N GLY A 37 -14.61 -9.96 -0.03
CA GLY A 37 -13.51 -9.95 0.93
C GLY A 37 -13.97 -10.34 2.34
N GLU A 38 -13.21 -11.21 2.99
CA GLU A 38 -13.48 -11.69 4.35
C GLU A 38 -12.75 -10.87 5.43
N GLU A 39 -11.57 -10.35 5.09
CA GLU A 39 -10.68 -9.66 6.02
C GLU A 39 -10.57 -8.19 5.69
N VAL A 40 -10.59 -7.35 6.74
CA VAL A 40 -10.47 -5.90 6.57
C VAL A 40 -9.09 -5.51 6.07
N VAL A 41 -8.05 -6.30 6.43
CA VAL A 41 -6.63 -6.06 6.18
C VAL A 41 -6.12 -6.66 4.86
N SER A 42 -7.01 -7.05 3.96
CA SER A 42 -6.63 -7.61 2.66
C SER A 42 -5.99 -6.56 1.74
N PRO A 43 -4.90 -6.88 1.00
CA PRO A 43 -4.31 -5.97 0.00
C PRO A 43 -5.28 -5.57 -1.11
N TYR A 44 -6.32 -6.37 -1.33
CA TYR A 44 -7.32 -6.13 -2.35
C TYR A 44 -8.46 -5.23 -1.90
N ALA A 45 -8.59 -4.97 -0.59
CA ALA A 45 -9.75 -4.26 0.00
C ALA A 45 -9.49 -2.78 0.31
N MET A 46 -8.23 -2.33 0.26
CA MET A 46 -7.85 -0.94 0.47
C MET A 46 -8.18 -0.09 -0.76
N PHE A 47 -8.77 1.09 -0.55
CA PHE A 47 -9.01 2.10 -1.58
C PHE A 47 -8.47 3.46 -1.13
N HIS A 48 -7.84 4.19 -2.05
CA HIS A 48 -7.41 5.58 -1.82
C HIS A 48 -8.43 6.56 -2.36
N VAL A 49 -8.75 7.56 -1.55
CA VAL A 49 -9.70 8.64 -1.87
C VAL A 49 -8.92 9.91 -2.15
N GLU A 50 -9.18 10.51 -3.31
CA GLU A 50 -8.56 11.76 -3.75
C GLU A 50 -9.65 12.80 -4.03
N MET A 51 -9.54 13.99 -3.44
CA MET A 51 -10.49 15.07 -3.71
C MET A 51 -10.36 15.54 -5.16
N ALA A 52 -11.51 15.76 -5.83
CA ALA A 52 -11.54 16.34 -7.17
C ALA A 52 -10.96 17.76 -7.16
N LYS A 53 -10.28 18.16 -8.24
CA LYS A 53 -9.63 19.48 -8.36
C LYS A 53 -10.64 20.63 -8.25
N GLY A 54 -11.88 20.40 -8.67
CA GLY A 54 -12.97 21.37 -8.61
C GLY A 54 -13.55 21.65 -7.21
N GLY A 55 -13.16 20.90 -6.16
CA GLY A 55 -13.43 21.26 -4.76
C GLY A 55 -14.90 21.20 -4.28
N LYS A 56 -15.77 20.39 -4.92
CA LYS A 56 -17.22 20.34 -4.62
C LYS A 56 -17.66 19.13 -3.77
N GLY A 57 -16.76 18.56 -2.96
CA GLY A 57 -17.05 17.32 -2.23
C GLY A 57 -17.03 16.05 -3.07
N LEU A 58 -16.79 16.17 -4.38
CA LEU A 58 -16.58 15.04 -5.28
C LEU A 58 -15.18 14.44 -5.08
N VAL A 59 -15.08 13.13 -5.27
CA VAL A 59 -13.86 12.36 -5.07
C VAL A 59 -13.57 11.45 -6.26
N HIS A 60 -12.29 11.16 -6.45
CA HIS A 60 -11.81 10.01 -7.19
C HIS A 60 -11.48 8.89 -6.20
N ILE A 61 -11.76 7.65 -6.57
CA ILE A 61 -11.44 6.49 -5.74
C ILE A 61 -10.55 5.57 -6.57
N ARG A 62 -9.43 5.09 -6.01
CA ARG A 62 -8.54 4.14 -6.69
C ARG A 62 -8.27 2.92 -5.84
N SER A 63 -8.13 1.76 -6.49
CA SER A 63 -7.74 0.52 -5.82
C SER A 63 -6.34 0.67 -5.24
N GLY A 64 -6.16 0.22 -4.00
CA GLY A 64 -4.87 0.15 -3.33
C GLY A 64 -3.94 -0.90 -3.93
N TYR A 65 -4.49 -1.88 -4.64
CA TYR A 65 -3.72 -2.96 -5.26
C TYR A 65 -3.07 -2.52 -6.58
N ASN A 66 -3.87 -2.31 -7.63
CA ASN A 66 -3.38 -1.96 -8.98
C ASN A 66 -3.17 -0.45 -9.19
N ASN A 67 -3.47 0.35 -8.17
CA ASN A 67 -3.38 1.80 -8.17
C ASN A 67 -4.27 2.52 -9.21
N LYS A 68 -5.26 1.87 -9.83
CA LYS A 68 -6.12 2.45 -10.87
C LYS A 68 -7.43 2.99 -10.31
N TYR A 69 -7.95 4.03 -10.93
CA TYR A 69 -9.20 4.69 -10.55
C TYR A 69 -10.43 3.86 -10.93
N TRP A 70 -11.44 3.99 -10.08
CA TRP A 70 -12.79 3.51 -10.32
C TRP A 70 -13.36 4.22 -11.54
N VAL A 71 -13.84 3.42 -12.47
CA VAL A 71 -14.44 3.88 -13.71
C VAL A 71 -15.45 2.85 -14.17
N ARG A 72 -16.40 3.26 -15.01
CA ARG A 72 -17.24 2.29 -15.73
C ARG A 72 -16.38 1.36 -16.57
N TRP A 73 -16.81 0.11 -16.72
CA TRP A 73 -16.07 -0.88 -17.51
C TRP A 73 -15.98 -0.51 -19.00
N SER A 74 -17.03 0.11 -19.53
CA SER A 74 -17.09 0.68 -20.89
C SER A 74 -18.25 1.65 -21.02
N ASP A 75 -18.34 2.31 -22.17
CA ASP A 75 -19.45 3.20 -22.56
C ASP A 75 -20.82 2.50 -22.62
N HIS A 76 -20.86 1.17 -22.72
CA HIS A 76 -22.09 0.37 -22.75
C HIS A 76 -22.41 -0.36 -21.43
N HIS A 77 -21.53 -0.31 -20.44
CA HIS A 77 -21.69 -1.03 -19.17
C HIS A 77 -21.70 -0.10 -17.96
N TYR A 78 -22.42 -0.49 -16.90
CA TYR A 78 -22.48 0.22 -15.62
C TYR A 78 -21.71 -0.48 -14.50
N TRP A 79 -21.05 -1.59 -14.81
CA TRP A 79 -20.07 -2.21 -13.92
C TRP A 79 -18.95 -1.23 -13.61
N ILE A 80 -18.56 -1.13 -12.34
CA ILE A 80 -17.44 -0.29 -11.90
C ILE A 80 -16.21 -1.18 -11.69
N VAL A 81 -15.11 -0.79 -12.33
CA VAL A 81 -13.83 -1.50 -12.30
C VAL A 81 -12.72 -0.55 -11.85
N ALA A 82 -11.62 -1.08 -11.30
CA ALA A 82 -10.41 -0.29 -11.07
C ALA A 82 -9.54 -0.31 -12.32
N GLY A 83 -9.88 0.53 -13.31
CA GLY A 83 -9.35 0.43 -14.68
C GLY A 83 -8.68 1.69 -15.23
N ALA A 84 -8.97 2.88 -14.70
CA ALA A 84 -8.45 4.12 -15.25
C ALA A 84 -7.04 4.46 -14.71
N ASN A 85 -6.12 4.81 -15.60
CA ASN A 85 -4.73 5.16 -15.22
C ASN A 85 -4.61 6.59 -14.66
N GLU A 86 -5.50 7.49 -15.05
CA GLU A 86 -5.54 8.90 -14.63
C GLU A 86 -6.98 9.31 -14.32
N PRO A 87 -7.19 10.33 -13.46
CA PRO A 87 -8.53 10.83 -13.16
C PRO A 87 -9.12 11.57 -14.37
N GLU A 88 -10.43 11.43 -14.58
CA GLU A 88 -11.20 12.13 -15.62
C GLU A 88 -12.38 12.87 -14.97
N GLU A 89 -12.34 14.20 -15.01
CA GLU A 89 -13.34 15.08 -14.38
C GLU A 89 -14.39 15.62 -15.36
N ASP A 90 -14.25 15.36 -16.66
CA ASP A 90 -15.29 15.67 -17.65
C ASP A 90 -16.50 14.76 -17.44
N GLN A 91 -17.53 15.31 -16.79
CA GLN A 91 -18.78 14.61 -16.45
C GLN A 91 -19.58 14.18 -17.68
N SER A 92 -19.24 14.64 -18.89
CA SER A 92 -19.90 14.18 -20.13
C SER A 92 -19.32 12.87 -20.66
N LYS A 93 -18.09 12.51 -20.27
CA LYS A 93 -17.42 11.30 -20.73
C LYS A 93 -17.86 10.10 -19.90
N TRP A 94 -18.18 9.00 -20.57
CA TRP A 94 -18.47 7.72 -19.90
C TRP A 94 -17.33 7.25 -18.99
N SER A 95 -16.09 7.66 -19.29
CA SER A 95 -14.88 7.35 -18.52
C SER A 95 -14.64 8.28 -17.33
N CYS A 96 -15.60 9.15 -16.97
CA CYS A 96 -15.52 9.99 -15.79
C CYS A 96 -15.28 9.13 -14.54
N THR A 97 -14.34 9.56 -13.69
CA THR A 97 -13.93 8.82 -12.48
C THR A 97 -14.47 9.45 -11.19
N LEU A 98 -15.35 10.44 -11.32
CA LEU A 98 -15.90 11.17 -10.19
C LEU A 98 -17.04 10.39 -9.51
N PHE A 99 -16.96 10.32 -8.19
CA PHE A 99 -18.01 9.85 -7.31
C PHE A 99 -18.37 10.92 -6.28
N GLU A 100 -19.63 10.94 -5.89
CA GLU A 100 -20.13 11.76 -4.80
C GLU A 100 -20.48 10.85 -3.62
N PRO A 101 -19.83 11.04 -2.45
CA PRO A 101 -20.20 10.34 -1.25
C PRO A 101 -21.47 10.98 -0.65
N VAL A 102 -22.46 10.15 -0.36
CA VAL A 102 -23.75 10.56 0.21
C VAL A 102 -24.03 9.69 1.44
N TYR A 103 -24.02 10.29 2.63
CA TYR A 103 -24.29 9.55 3.87
C TYR A 103 -25.73 9.03 3.88
N VAL A 104 -25.93 7.83 4.44
CA VAL A 104 -27.27 7.24 4.57
C VAL A 104 -28.13 8.07 5.53
N ASP A 105 -27.52 8.54 6.61
CA ASP A 105 -28.06 9.52 7.53
C ASP A 105 -26.94 10.51 7.88
N ASP A 106 -27.11 11.78 7.56
CA ASP A 106 -26.13 12.85 7.84
C ASP A 106 -25.87 13.05 9.34
N LYS A 107 -26.72 12.50 10.21
CA LYS A 107 -26.57 12.58 11.68
C LYS A 107 -25.99 11.31 12.29
N ASP A 108 -25.96 10.21 11.54
CA ASP A 108 -25.45 8.92 11.99
C ASP A 108 -24.59 8.25 10.92
N PRO A 109 -23.28 8.57 10.88
CA PRO A 109 -22.33 7.93 9.98
C PRO A 109 -22.28 6.40 10.11
N ALA A 110 -22.74 5.83 11.24
CA ALA A 110 -22.80 4.38 11.43
C ALA A 110 -23.89 3.70 10.55
N GLN A 111 -24.80 4.47 9.95
CA GLN A 111 -25.71 3.97 8.92
C GLN A 111 -25.01 3.70 7.58
N GLY A 112 -23.82 4.27 7.38
CA GLY A 112 -22.97 4.06 6.21
C GLY A 112 -23.04 5.19 5.18
N VAL A 113 -22.32 4.98 4.09
CA VAL A 113 -22.14 5.91 2.98
C VAL A 113 -22.53 5.23 1.67
N ARG A 114 -23.16 5.99 0.78
CA ARG A 114 -23.42 5.63 -0.62
C ARG A 114 -22.46 6.38 -1.52
N PHE A 115 -22.15 5.80 -2.67
CA PHE A 115 -21.32 6.45 -3.68
C PHE A 115 -22.13 6.63 -4.97
N ARG A 116 -22.40 7.87 -5.36
CA ARG A 116 -23.10 8.18 -6.61
C ARG A 116 -22.07 8.44 -7.72
N HIS A 117 -22.12 7.65 -8.79
CA HIS A 117 -21.28 7.86 -9.98
C HIS A 117 -21.75 9.11 -10.72
N VAL A 118 -20.91 10.14 -10.79
CA VAL A 118 -21.33 11.50 -11.18
C VAL A 118 -21.86 11.56 -12.61
N GLN A 119 -21.20 10.90 -13.57
CA GLN A 119 -21.65 10.94 -14.97
C GLN A 119 -23.00 10.23 -15.21
N LEU A 120 -23.31 9.19 -14.44
CA LEU A 120 -24.58 8.46 -14.58
C LEU A 120 -25.67 9.02 -13.67
N GLY A 121 -25.31 9.69 -12.56
CA GLY A 121 -26.25 10.03 -11.49
C GLY A 121 -26.72 8.82 -10.67
N HIS A 122 -26.16 7.64 -10.91
CA HIS A 122 -26.59 6.39 -10.27
C HIS A 122 -25.76 6.05 -9.02
N TYR A 123 -26.40 5.51 -7.99
CA TYR A 123 -25.74 4.93 -6.83
C TYR A 123 -25.05 3.61 -7.18
N ALA A 124 -23.78 3.51 -6.82
CA ALA A 124 -23.01 2.27 -6.90
C ALA A 124 -23.48 1.31 -5.81
N CYS A 125 -23.72 0.06 -6.20
CA CYS A 125 -24.30 -0.96 -5.32
C CYS A 125 -23.72 -2.35 -5.61
N LEU A 126 -23.91 -3.23 -4.63
CA LEU A 126 -23.75 -4.67 -4.80
C LEU A 126 -24.85 -5.17 -5.74
N TRP A 127 -24.49 -5.60 -6.95
CA TRP A 127 -25.46 -6.09 -7.92
C TRP A 127 -25.71 -7.58 -7.80
N ARG A 128 -26.96 -8.00 -8.02
CA ARG A 128 -27.41 -9.39 -7.85
C ARG A 128 -27.74 -9.99 -9.19
N VAL A 129 -26.76 -10.66 -9.77
CA VAL A 129 -26.85 -11.45 -11.01
C VAL A 129 -26.18 -12.80 -10.79
N PRO A 130 -26.38 -13.78 -11.69
CA PRO A 130 -25.60 -15.01 -11.65
C PRO A 130 -24.08 -14.76 -11.76
N PRO A 131 -23.24 -15.69 -11.28
CA PRO A 131 -21.81 -15.64 -11.48
C PRO A 131 -21.41 -15.52 -12.96
N PRO A 132 -20.24 -14.92 -13.28
CA PRO A 132 -19.22 -14.48 -12.31
C PRO A 132 -19.44 -13.08 -11.71
N GLN A 133 -20.33 -12.24 -12.29
CA GLN A 133 -20.52 -10.84 -11.86
C GLN A 133 -21.41 -10.68 -10.62
N ASP A 134 -21.79 -11.77 -9.95
CA ASP A 134 -22.54 -11.70 -8.71
C ASP A 134 -21.80 -10.85 -7.67
N SER A 135 -22.52 -9.98 -6.97
CA SER A 135 -21.97 -9.09 -5.94
C SER A 135 -20.87 -8.11 -6.41
N CYS A 136 -20.67 -7.95 -7.72
CA CYS A 136 -19.79 -6.92 -8.27
C CYS A 136 -20.42 -5.53 -8.11
N LEU A 137 -19.55 -4.51 -8.03
CA LEU A 137 -19.96 -3.11 -7.92
C LEU A 137 -20.55 -2.61 -9.24
N TYR A 138 -21.75 -2.07 -9.18
CA TYR A 138 -22.54 -1.65 -10.34
C TYR A 138 -23.24 -0.32 -10.05
N ALA A 139 -23.21 0.62 -11.00
CA ALA A 139 -23.96 1.87 -10.92
C ALA A 139 -25.45 1.62 -11.25
N GLY A 140 -26.22 1.29 -10.20
CA GLY A 140 -27.57 0.70 -10.28
C GLY A 140 -28.66 1.64 -10.73
N SER A 141 -29.03 2.58 -9.85
CA SER A 141 -30.21 3.44 -10.00
C SER A 141 -29.95 4.85 -9.51
N GLU A 142 -30.73 5.81 -10.00
CA GLU A 142 -30.72 7.20 -9.50
C GLU A 142 -31.21 7.30 -8.05
N ASP A 143 -32.18 6.45 -7.67
CA ASP A 143 -32.74 6.43 -6.32
C ASP A 143 -31.97 5.49 -5.38
N PRO A 144 -31.87 5.83 -4.08
CA PRO A 144 -31.32 4.94 -3.06
C PRO A 144 -32.03 3.59 -2.98
N ASN A 145 -31.26 2.52 -2.78
CA ASN A 145 -31.80 1.18 -2.67
C ASN A 145 -32.38 0.91 -1.26
N THR A 146 -33.62 0.44 -1.19
CA THR A 146 -34.32 0.17 0.09
C THR A 146 -33.76 -1.01 0.88
N GLU A 147 -33.07 -1.94 0.21
CA GLU A 147 -32.41 -3.09 0.83
C GLU A 147 -30.95 -2.80 1.19
N LEU A 148 -30.51 -1.55 1.05
CA LEU A 148 -29.16 -1.07 1.39
C LEU A 148 -28.03 -1.78 0.62
N CYS A 149 -28.31 -2.32 -0.57
CA CYS A 149 -27.27 -2.84 -1.47
C CYS A 149 -26.27 -1.75 -1.93
N ASP A 150 -26.65 -0.49 -1.83
CA ASP A 150 -25.88 0.71 -2.20
C ASP A 150 -25.15 1.38 -1.02
N ALA A 151 -25.31 0.84 0.20
CA ALA A 151 -24.74 1.41 1.41
C ALA A 151 -23.55 0.59 1.92
N CYS A 152 -22.47 1.29 2.26
CA CYS A 152 -21.25 0.70 2.81
C CYS A 152 -20.90 1.31 4.17
N LEU A 153 -20.41 0.49 5.08
CA LEU A 153 -19.67 0.97 6.25
C LEU A 153 -18.24 1.27 5.84
N ILE A 154 -17.72 2.40 6.33
CA ILE A 154 -16.35 2.85 6.11
C ILE A 154 -15.50 2.40 7.29
N VAL A 155 -14.41 1.70 6.99
CA VAL A 155 -13.30 1.52 7.94
C VAL A 155 -12.17 2.42 7.48
N ASP A 156 -11.68 3.27 8.38
CA ASP A 156 -10.48 4.08 8.16
C ASP A 156 -9.25 3.16 8.23
N TRP A 157 -8.62 2.94 7.06
CA TRP A 157 -7.46 2.06 6.96
C TRP A 157 -6.24 2.60 7.72
N GLU A 158 -6.13 3.92 7.90
CA GLU A 158 -4.99 4.52 8.60
C GLU A 158 -5.01 4.21 10.10
N THR A 159 -6.15 3.78 10.63
CA THR A 159 -6.28 3.32 12.02
C THR A 159 -5.86 1.86 12.22
N LEU A 160 -5.67 1.11 11.13
CA LEU A 160 -5.27 -0.29 11.15
C LEU A 160 -3.74 -0.41 11.16
N LEU A 161 -3.21 -1.37 11.91
CA LEU A 161 -1.80 -1.70 11.91
C LEU A 161 -1.59 -3.20 11.82
N ILE A 162 -0.92 -3.64 10.77
CA ILE A 162 -0.60 -5.04 10.53
C ILE A 162 0.81 -5.28 11.03
N LEU A 163 0.89 -5.85 12.23
CA LEU A 163 2.16 -6.16 12.88
C LEU A 163 2.86 -7.31 12.14
N PRO A 164 4.21 -7.30 12.10
CA PRO A 164 4.98 -8.47 11.65
C PRO A 164 4.65 -9.72 12.47
N LYS A 165 4.89 -10.89 11.88
CA LYS A 165 4.56 -12.18 12.52
C LYS A 165 5.38 -12.42 13.79
N HIS A 166 6.67 -12.10 13.76
CA HIS A 166 7.62 -12.36 14.85
C HIS A 166 8.21 -11.05 15.36
N VAL A 167 7.89 -10.68 16.60
CA VAL A 167 8.14 -9.33 17.13
C VAL A 167 8.71 -9.34 18.55
N ALA A 168 9.48 -8.30 18.84
CA ALA A 168 9.83 -7.85 20.18
C ALA A 168 9.25 -6.47 20.43
N PHE A 169 8.96 -6.19 21.70
CA PHE A 169 8.52 -4.87 22.16
C PHE A 169 9.55 -4.31 23.11
N LYS A 170 9.93 -3.06 22.93
CA LYS A 170 10.90 -2.37 23.79
C LYS A 170 10.24 -1.17 24.45
N GLY A 171 10.33 -1.13 25.77
CA GLY A 171 9.65 -0.13 26.60
C GLY A 171 10.38 1.21 26.61
N ASP A 172 9.76 2.20 27.25
CA ASP A 172 10.32 3.54 27.43
C ASP A 172 11.58 3.56 28.30
N ASN A 173 11.82 2.49 29.07
CA ASN A 173 13.05 2.26 29.84
C ASN A 173 14.21 1.71 28.98
N GLY A 174 14.01 1.56 27.67
CA GLY A 174 15.02 1.08 26.72
C GLY A 174 15.26 -0.43 26.73
N LYS A 175 14.48 -1.20 27.48
CA LYS A 175 14.60 -2.66 27.61
C LYS A 175 13.49 -3.38 26.85
N TYR A 176 13.81 -4.56 26.35
CA TYR A 176 12.85 -5.46 25.74
C TYR A 176 11.95 -6.12 26.78
N LEU A 177 10.68 -6.26 26.41
CA LEU A 177 9.69 -7.03 27.12
C LEU A 177 10.06 -8.51 27.08
N SER A 178 10.21 -9.10 28.25
CA SER A 178 10.73 -10.44 28.47
C SER A 178 9.81 -11.21 29.42
N ALA A 179 9.43 -12.43 29.03
CA ALA A 179 8.65 -13.32 29.89
C ALA A 179 9.43 -13.66 31.17
N SER A 180 8.77 -13.51 32.33
CA SER A 180 9.36 -13.67 33.65
C SER A 180 8.35 -14.29 34.63
N MET A 181 8.81 -15.17 35.52
CA MET A 181 7.95 -15.80 36.52
C MET A 181 8.03 -15.04 37.85
N PHE A 182 6.93 -14.44 38.28
CA PHE A 182 6.80 -13.84 39.62
C PHE A 182 5.63 -14.47 40.35
N ASN A 183 5.86 -14.94 41.58
CA ASN A 183 4.83 -15.51 42.45
C ASN A 183 3.98 -16.60 41.76
N GLY A 184 4.58 -17.41 40.89
CA GLY A 184 3.88 -18.48 40.15
C GLY A 184 3.11 -18.03 38.90
N HIS A 185 3.16 -16.74 38.53
CA HIS A 185 2.50 -16.21 37.34
C HIS A 185 3.52 -15.79 36.26
N PRO A 186 3.23 -16.04 34.96
CA PRO A 186 4.12 -15.70 33.84
C PRO A 186 3.89 -14.25 33.38
N PHE A 187 4.47 -13.30 34.12
CA PHE A 187 4.46 -11.89 33.78
C PHE A 187 5.30 -11.59 32.53
N LEU A 188 5.07 -10.41 31.96
CA LEU A 188 5.90 -9.83 30.92
C LEU A 188 6.56 -8.57 31.48
N GLN A 189 7.89 -8.53 31.53
CA GLN A 189 8.66 -7.46 32.17
C GLN A 189 9.62 -6.80 31.19
N PHE A 190 9.68 -5.47 31.16
CA PHE A 190 10.68 -4.74 30.39
C PHE A 190 12.06 -4.79 31.07
N SER A 191 12.75 -5.93 30.94
CA SER A 191 13.95 -6.25 31.72
C SER A 191 15.17 -6.65 30.88
N SER A 192 14.99 -7.04 29.62
CA SER A 192 16.09 -7.53 28.78
C SER A 192 16.75 -6.42 27.97
N ASN A 193 18.07 -6.52 27.76
CA ASN A 193 18.82 -5.63 26.85
C ASN A 193 19.14 -6.30 25.51
N ASP A 194 18.72 -7.55 25.30
CA ASP A 194 19.12 -8.36 24.15
C ASP A 194 17.89 -9.02 23.51
N ILE A 195 17.60 -8.61 22.28
CA ILE A 195 16.49 -9.11 21.46
C ILE A 195 16.63 -10.61 21.14
N GLY A 196 17.85 -11.15 21.21
CA GLY A 196 18.13 -12.57 20.99
C GLY A 196 17.76 -13.48 22.16
N GLN A 197 17.40 -12.93 23.32
CA GLN A 197 16.99 -13.75 24.46
C GLN A 197 15.67 -14.47 24.20
N SER A 198 15.63 -15.77 24.50
CA SER A 198 14.46 -16.63 24.22
C SER A 198 13.16 -16.18 24.90
N SER A 199 13.26 -15.43 26.00
CA SER A 199 12.12 -14.86 26.74
C SER A 199 11.53 -13.60 26.11
N VAL A 200 12.22 -12.96 25.16
CA VAL A 200 11.80 -11.70 24.53
C VAL A 200 10.84 -11.92 23.37
N GLY A 201 11.01 -13.02 22.64
CA GLY A 201 10.30 -13.22 21.38
C GLY A 201 8.81 -13.49 21.53
N ASN A 202 8.01 -12.90 20.63
CA ASN A 202 6.58 -13.13 20.53
C ASN A 202 6.13 -13.38 19.08
N GLU A 203 5.01 -14.08 18.93
CA GLU A 203 4.30 -14.30 17.66
C GLU A 203 2.95 -13.59 17.65
N VAL A 204 2.64 -12.88 16.58
CA VAL A 204 1.36 -12.15 16.38
C VAL A 204 0.40 -12.96 15.52
N PHE A 205 -0.88 -12.98 15.88
CA PHE A 205 -1.95 -13.63 15.12
C PHE A 205 -3.06 -12.62 14.88
N SER A 206 -3.32 -12.29 13.61
CA SER A 206 -4.43 -11.40 13.21
C SER A 206 -5.77 -12.14 13.33
N ASN A 207 -6.81 -11.41 13.70
CA ASN A 207 -8.19 -11.90 13.68
C ASN A 207 -8.99 -11.43 12.46
N GLY A 208 -8.35 -10.73 11.52
CA GLY A 208 -8.97 -10.23 10.29
C GLY A 208 -9.83 -8.98 10.45
N ASP A 209 -10.10 -8.52 11.68
CA ASP A 209 -10.86 -7.31 12.02
C ASP A 209 -9.97 -6.13 12.46
N GLY A 210 -8.65 -6.31 12.44
CA GLY A 210 -7.65 -5.35 12.92
C GLY A 210 -7.14 -5.65 14.33
N SER A 211 -7.85 -6.46 15.12
CA SER A 211 -7.35 -6.94 16.40
C SER A 211 -6.36 -8.09 16.24
N VAL A 212 -5.49 -8.25 17.23
CA VAL A 212 -4.47 -9.29 17.26
C VAL A 212 -4.48 -10.06 18.57
N ARG A 213 -3.92 -11.26 18.51
CA ARG A 213 -3.47 -12.04 19.66
C ARG A 213 -1.97 -12.16 19.61
N ILE A 214 -1.34 -12.14 20.78
CA ILE A 214 0.12 -12.21 20.90
C ILE A 214 0.47 -13.44 21.74
N LYS A 215 1.39 -14.27 21.26
CA LYS A 215 1.83 -15.50 21.91
C LYS A 215 3.30 -15.36 22.29
N SER A 216 3.65 -15.67 23.54
CA SER A 216 5.05 -15.70 23.95
C SER A 216 5.74 -16.95 23.39
N ASN A 217 6.93 -16.76 22.80
CA ASN A 217 7.72 -17.88 22.28
C ASN A 217 8.21 -18.79 23.41
N LEU A 218 8.50 -18.24 24.59
CA LEU A 218 9.00 -18.99 25.73
C LEU A 218 7.95 -19.92 26.33
N SER A 219 6.75 -19.40 26.61
CA SER A 219 5.69 -20.21 27.24
C SER A 219 4.86 -20.99 26.23
N GLY A 220 4.88 -20.60 24.95
CA GLY A 220 3.99 -21.14 23.94
C GLY A 220 2.52 -20.78 24.18
N ARG A 221 2.23 -19.75 24.98
CA ARG A 221 0.87 -19.36 25.37
C ARG A 221 0.57 -17.90 25.03
N PHE A 222 -0.72 -17.60 24.87
CA PHE A 222 -1.22 -16.28 24.53
C PHE A 222 -1.20 -15.32 25.71
N TRP A 223 -0.93 -14.06 25.40
CA TRP A 223 -1.08 -12.93 26.29
C TRP A 223 -2.56 -12.78 26.69
N ARG A 224 -2.80 -12.58 27.98
CA ARG A 224 -4.13 -12.40 28.54
C ARG A 224 -4.06 -11.41 29.70
N ARG A 225 -5.03 -10.50 29.73
CA ARG A 225 -5.22 -9.56 30.84
C ARG A 225 -5.80 -10.26 32.08
N SER A 226 -5.21 -10.05 33.27
CA SER A 226 -5.66 -10.63 34.54
C SER A 226 -5.03 -9.98 35.80
N PRO A 227 -5.78 -9.30 36.67
CA PRO A 227 -6.96 -8.53 36.30
C PRO A 227 -6.56 -7.46 35.28
N ASN A 228 -5.51 -6.67 35.54
CA ASN A 228 -4.94 -5.72 34.58
C ASN A 228 -3.50 -6.06 34.17
N TRP A 229 -2.80 -6.95 34.88
CA TRP A 229 -1.51 -7.46 34.43
C TRP A 229 -1.67 -8.28 33.16
N ILE A 230 -0.68 -8.24 32.27
CA ILE A 230 -0.66 -9.11 31.10
C ILE A 230 0.22 -10.32 31.41
N TRP A 231 -0.39 -11.50 31.37
CA TRP A 231 0.28 -12.78 31.57
C TRP A 231 0.30 -13.59 30.27
N ALA A 232 1.37 -14.35 30.04
CA ALA A 232 1.46 -15.28 28.92
C ALA A 232 1.05 -16.70 29.37
N ASP A 233 -0.23 -16.87 29.72
CA ASP A 233 -0.74 -18.07 30.40
C ASP A 233 -1.90 -18.81 29.69
N SER A 234 -2.42 -18.25 28.60
CA SER A 234 -3.70 -18.68 28.02
C SER A 234 -3.59 -19.52 26.74
N ASN A 235 -4.58 -20.39 26.52
CA ASN A 235 -4.76 -21.18 25.29
C ASN A 235 -6.04 -20.74 24.56
N LEU A 236 -6.12 -21.07 23.26
CA LEU A 236 -7.30 -20.77 22.44
C LEU A 236 -8.49 -21.69 22.67
N ASP A 237 -8.32 -22.84 23.35
CA ASP A 237 -9.29 -23.95 23.56
C ASP A 237 -10.73 -23.50 23.96
N GLY A 238 -11.51 -22.92 23.03
CA GLY A 238 -12.82 -22.32 23.28
C GLY A 238 -12.83 -20.87 23.79
N ASN A 239 -11.67 -20.18 23.79
CA ASN A 239 -11.51 -18.80 24.27
C ASN A 239 -11.38 -17.76 23.13
N GLU A 240 -11.79 -18.10 21.91
CA GLU A 240 -11.65 -17.27 20.72
C GLU A 240 -12.49 -15.98 20.78
N SER A 241 -13.46 -15.88 21.69
CA SER A 241 -14.21 -14.64 21.94
C SER A 241 -13.73 -13.87 23.17
N ASN A 242 -12.71 -14.35 23.89
CA ASN A 242 -12.25 -13.71 25.12
C ASN A 242 -11.52 -12.41 24.80
N LYS A 243 -12.18 -11.27 25.10
CA LYS A 243 -11.65 -9.93 24.87
C LYS A 243 -10.38 -9.62 25.68
N ASP A 244 -10.14 -10.30 26.79
CA ASP A 244 -8.90 -10.13 27.57
C ASP A 244 -7.65 -10.63 26.84
N MET A 245 -7.82 -11.46 25.80
CA MET A 245 -6.74 -11.97 24.95
C MET A 245 -6.59 -11.16 23.65
N LEU A 246 -7.44 -10.14 23.45
CA LEU A 246 -7.47 -9.35 22.22
C LEU A 246 -6.83 -7.99 22.46
N PHE A 247 -5.94 -7.62 21.53
CA PHE A 247 -5.24 -6.35 21.55
C PHE A 247 -5.47 -5.62 20.24
N TRP A 248 -5.73 -4.31 20.33
CA TRP A 248 -5.80 -3.43 19.18
C TRP A 248 -4.48 -2.67 19.06
N PRO A 249 -3.67 -2.92 18.03
CA PRO A 249 -2.43 -2.20 17.82
C PRO A 249 -2.72 -0.82 17.22
N ILE A 250 -2.03 0.20 17.74
CA ILE A 250 -2.09 1.57 17.22
C ILE A 250 -0.69 2.00 16.84
N LYS A 251 -0.52 2.44 15.59
CA LYS A 251 0.71 3.06 15.13
C LYS A 251 0.85 4.45 15.73
N LEU A 252 2.02 4.78 16.27
CA LEU A 252 2.36 6.11 16.75
C LEU A 252 3.27 6.81 15.73
N ASP A 253 3.20 8.14 15.66
CA ASP A 253 3.99 8.91 14.68
C ASP A 253 5.50 8.80 14.93
N ASN A 254 6.22 8.41 13.86
CA ASN A 254 7.67 8.21 13.74
C ASN A 254 8.32 7.19 14.72
N ASP A 255 9.34 6.46 14.21
CA ASP A 255 10.21 5.51 14.93
C ASP A 255 9.62 4.13 15.31
N ASN A 256 8.82 3.48 14.46
CA ASN A 256 8.30 2.11 14.71
C ASN A 256 7.62 1.94 16.09
N LYS A 257 7.10 3.03 16.67
CA LYS A 257 6.44 2.99 17.97
C LYS A 257 4.98 2.60 17.81
N VAL A 258 4.54 1.76 18.73
CA VAL A 258 3.17 1.27 18.82
C VAL A 258 2.64 1.44 20.23
N ALA A 259 1.33 1.54 20.34
CA ALA A 259 0.60 1.30 21.59
C ALA A 259 -0.32 0.09 21.38
N LEU A 260 -0.57 -0.67 22.43
CA LEU A 260 -1.52 -1.79 22.40
C LEU A 260 -2.66 -1.47 23.35
N ARG A 261 -3.90 -1.48 22.86
CA ARG A 261 -5.10 -1.41 23.70
C ARG A 261 -5.64 -2.81 23.95
N ASN A 262 -5.91 -3.19 25.19
CA ASN A 262 -6.60 -4.45 25.46
C ASN A 262 -8.12 -4.25 25.32
N LEU A 263 -8.80 -5.14 24.59
CA LEU A 263 -10.25 -5.00 24.34
C LEU A 263 -11.13 -5.48 25.51
N GLY A 264 -10.54 -6.09 26.54
CA GLY A 264 -11.25 -6.54 27.73
C GLY A 264 -11.61 -5.41 28.69
N ASN A 265 -10.81 -4.34 28.73
CA ASN A 265 -11.04 -3.16 29.58
C ASN A 265 -10.85 -1.81 28.86
N ASP A 266 -10.58 -1.82 27.56
CA ASP A 266 -10.32 -0.65 26.70
C ASP A 266 -9.14 0.24 27.13
N ASN A 267 -8.30 -0.23 28.05
CA ASN A 267 -7.09 0.47 28.47
C ASN A 267 -5.88 0.09 27.61
N PHE A 268 -4.91 0.99 27.58
CA PHE A 268 -3.61 0.79 26.98
C PHE A 268 -2.67 0.00 27.89
N CYS A 269 -1.90 -0.89 27.27
CA CYS A 269 -0.80 -1.59 27.88
C CYS A 269 0.34 -0.61 28.16
N VAL A 270 0.79 -0.54 29.42
CA VAL A 270 1.84 0.32 29.94
C VAL A 270 2.89 -0.49 30.68
N SER A 271 4.12 0.00 30.70
CA SER A 271 5.12 -0.41 31.69
C SER A 271 4.73 0.14 33.06
N LEU A 272 4.46 -0.74 34.02
CA LEU A 272 4.01 -0.35 35.36
C LEU A 272 4.91 -0.94 36.45
N THR A 273 5.31 -0.08 37.39
CA THR A 273 5.99 -0.46 38.63
C THR A 273 5.04 -0.23 39.81
N THR A 274 4.45 -1.31 40.34
CA THR A 274 3.56 -1.29 41.51
C THR A 274 3.48 -2.68 42.13
N ASP A 275 2.96 -2.80 43.34
CA ASP A 275 2.69 -4.07 44.03
C ASP A 275 3.91 -5.01 44.13
N GLY A 276 5.12 -4.43 44.16
CA GLY A 276 6.38 -5.18 44.20
C GLY A 276 6.83 -5.74 42.84
N PHE A 277 6.13 -5.44 41.76
CA PHE A 277 6.53 -5.77 40.39
C PHE A 277 7.12 -4.53 39.72
N ASP A 278 8.28 -4.67 39.12
CA ASP A 278 8.97 -3.56 38.46
C ASP A 278 8.79 -3.64 36.94
N SER A 279 8.35 -2.56 36.30
CA SER A 279 8.28 -2.39 34.85
C SER A 279 7.59 -3.57 34.13
N CYS A 280 6.49 -4.06 34.69
CA CYS A 280 5.71 -5.16 34.13
C CYS A 280 4.57 -4.63 33.25
N LEU A 281 4.21 -5.38 32.19
CA LEU A 281 3.16 -5.00 31.26
C LEU A 281 1.79 -5.08 31.92
N ASN A 282 1.05 -3.98 31.88
CA ASN A 282 -0.26 -3.83 32.52
C ASN A 282 -1.21 -3.04 31.60
N ALA A 283 -2.44 -3.49 31.39
CA ALA A 283 -3.49 -2.71 30.71
C ALA A 283 -4.16 -1.72 31.70
N GLY A 284 -3.38 -0.75 32.16
CA GLY A 284 -3.71 0.05 33.34
C GLY A 284 -4.17 1.48 33.07
N ASP A 285 -3.90 2.03 31.89
CA ASP A 285 -4.12 3.46 31.62
C ASP A 285 -5.09 3.69 30.44
N PRO A 286 -6.10 4.58 30.56
CA PRO A 286 -7.03 4.86 29.46
C PRO A 286 -6.41 5.71 28.33
N SER A 287 -5.20 6.23 28.52
CA SER A 287 -4.51 7.11 27.57
C SER A 287 -3.16 6.56 27.11
N ILE A 288 -2.68 7.04 25.95
CA ILE A 288 -1.34 6.70 25.43
C ILE A 288 -0.28 7.58 26.11
N ILE A 289 0.01 7.28 27.38
CA ILE A 289 1.09 7.90 28.15
C ILE A 289 2.48 7.45 27.64
N LYS A 290 3.57 7.99 28.18
CA LYS A 290 4.93 7.67 27.74
C LYS A 290 5.23 6.17 27.87
N GLU A 291 4.80 5.58 28.98
CA GLU A 291 4.98 4.18 29.36
C GLU A 291 4.13 3.21 28.52
N ALA A 292 3.15 3.73 27.76
CA ALA A 292 2.33 2.97 26.81
C ALA A 292 3.01 2.80 25.44
N ARG A 293 4.07 3.57 25.18
CA ARG A 293 4.72 3.65 23.87
C ARG A 293 5.84 2.62 23.83
N MET A 294 5.69 1.63 22.96
CA MET A 294 6.66 0.56 22.77
C MET A 294 7.28 0.66 21.39
N GLU A 295 8.59 0.60 21.29
CA GLU A 295 9.28 0.39 20.01
C GLU A 295 9.06 -1.07 19.57
N LEU A 296 8.59 -1.26 18.35
CA LEU A 296 8.34 -2.56 17.74
C LEU A 296 9.53 -2.94 16.86
N GLU A 297 10.13 -4.09 17.15
CA GLU A 297 11.23 -4.65 16.36
C GLU A 297 10.87 -6.04 15.84
N GLU A 298 11.25 -6.34 14.59
CA GLU A 298 11.12 -7.68 14.03
C GLU A 298 12.21 -8.59 14.62
N LEU A 299 11.86 -9.83 14.96
CA LEU A 299 12.83 -10.84 15.41
C LEU A 299 13.62 -11.45 14.24
N VAL A 300 14.01 -10.63 13.26
CA VAL A 300 14.61 -11.06 11.99
C VAL A 300 16.06 -10.58 11.92
N VAL A 301 16.99 -11.52 11.78
CA VAL A 301 18.43 -11.26 11.63
C VAL A 301 18.80 -11.01 10.17
N SER A 302 18.20 -11.76 9.26
CA SER A 302 18.40 -11.58 7.82
C SER A 302 17.15 -11.97 7.05
N ARG A 303 16.95 -11.32 5.89
CA ARG A 303 15.82 -11.53 4.99
C ARG A 303 16.32 -11.72 3.56
N SER A 304 15.76 -12.71 2.87
CA SER A 304 15.90 -12.85 1.42
C SER A 304 14.53 -12.83 0.75
N ILE A 305 14.46 -12.21 -0.42
CA ILE A 305 13.25 -12.13 -1.25
C ILE A 305 13.56 -12.76 -2.60
N TYR A 306 12.73 -13.70 -3.03
CA TYR A 306 12.88 -14.43 -4.29
C TYR A 306 11.51 -14.83 -4.86
N ASN A 307 11.46 -15.47 -6.02
CA ASN A 307 10.23 -15.80 -6.75
C ASN A 307 9.32 -14.58 -6.97
N ILE A 308 9.92 -13.44 -7.31
CA ILE A 308 9.18 -12.20 -7.57
C ILE A 308 8.39 -12.37 -8.87
N ASN A 309 7.09 -12.11 -8.81
CA ASN A 309 6.20 -12.19 -9.96
C ASN A 309 5.42 -10.88 -10.13
N PHE A 310 5.86 -10.07 -11.09
CA PHE A 310 5.23 -8.81 -11.45
C PHE A 310 3.93 -9.02 -12.23
N ARG A 311 2.87 -8.34 -11.80
CA ARG A 311 1.54 -8.41 -12.40
C ARG A 311 1.38 -7.30 -13.43
N LEU A 312 1.94 -7.51 -14.62
CA LEU A 312 1.98 -6.48 -15.68
C LEU A 312 0.59 -6.04 -16.17
N LEU A 313 -0.41 -6.94 -16.15
CA LEU A 313 -1.80 -6.60 -16.49
C LEU A 313 -2.40 -5.57 -15.52
N ASP A 314 -1.99 -5.63 -14.25
CA ASP A 314 -2.39 -4.72 -13.18
C ASP A 314 -1.54 -3.44 -13.14
N SER A 315 -0.60 -3.26 -14.07
CA SER A 315 0.28 -2.09 -14.07
C SER A 315 -0.44 -0.80 -14.45
N ARG A 316 0.01 0.30 -13.86
CA ARG A 316 -0.46 1.66 -14.15
C ARG A 316 0.69 2.51 -14.65
N ILE A 317 0.50 3.23 -15.74
CA ILE A 317 1.44 4.25 -16.26
C ILE A 317 0.78 5.62 -16.11
N TYR A 318 1.49 6.61 -15.56
CA TYR A 318 0.95 7.92 -15.24
C TYR A 318 2.04 9.01 -15.22
N SER A 319 1.63 10.27 -15.02
CA SER A 319 2.55 11.42 -14.94
C SER A 319 3.45 11.56 -16.18
N GLN A 320 2.90 11.23 -17.35
CA GLN A 320 3.64 11.23 -18.60
C GLN A 320 3.82 12.66 -19.11
N ARG A 321 5.06 13.06 -19.37
CA ARG A 321 5.37 14.37 -19.94
C ARG A 321 6.53 14.29 -20.93
N VAL A 322 6.42 15.06 -22.00
CA VAL A 322 7.51 15.23 -22.97
C VAL A 322 8.56 16.17 -22.37
N VAL A 323 9.83 15.78 -22.42
CA VAL A 323 10.98 16.53 -21.91
C VAL A 323 12.09 16.58 -22.96
N THR A 324 12.79 17.71 -23.06
CA THR A 324 14.03 17.82 -23.83
C THR A 324 15.17 17.26 -22.99
N VAL A 325 15.89 16.25 -23.48
CA VAL A 325 16.97 15.57 -22.75
C VAL A 325 18.36 15.95 -23.24
N ALA A 326 18.49 16.41 -24.48
CA ALA A 326 19.72 16.99 -25.03
C ALA A 326 19.40 17.96 -26.16
N THR A 327 20.30 18.92 -26.37
CA THR A 327 20.24 19.88 -27.48
C THR A 327 21.63 20.03 -28.10
N GLY A 328 21.68 20.28 -29.40
CA GLY A 328 22.91 20.60 -30.09
C GLY A 328 22.65 21.37 -31.38
N ASP A 329 23.64 22.13 -31.83
CA ASP A 329 23.52 22.99 -32.99
C ASP A 329 24.43 22.49 -34.10
N ALA A 330 23.88 22.38 -35.31
CA ALA A 330 24.62 22.05 -36.52
C ALA A 330 24.67 23.29 -37.41
N VAL A 331 25.88 23.80 -37.65
CA VAL A 331 26.10 25.08 -38.34
C VAL A 331 26.71 24.81 -39.72
N ASN A 332 26.10 25.40 -40.76
CA ASN A 332 26.65 25.37 -42.11
C ASN A 332 26.92 26.79 -42.62
N GLN A 333 28.20 27.14 -42.71
CA GLN A 333 28.68 28.43 -43.23
C GLN A 333 29.04 28.37 -44.73
N THR A 334 28.75 27.25 -45.40
CA THR A 334 29.01 27.10 -46.84
C THR A 334 27.80 27.54 -47.65
N GLN A 335 28.01 27.75 -48.95
CA GLN A 335 26.95 28.08 -49.91
C GLN A 335 26.22 26.84 -50.45
N GLU A 336 26.62 25.64 -50.03
CA GLU A 336 26.02 24.37 -50.42
C GLU A 336 25.43 23.65 -49.21
N GLN A 337 24.48 22.75 -49.42
CA GLN A 337 23.92 21.95 -48.33
C GLN A 337 24.98 20.97 -47.80
N ASN A 338 25.10 20.86 -46.48
CA ASN A 338 26.00 19.90 -45.85
C ASN A 338 25.21 18.95 -44.93
N THR A 339 25.73 17.74 -44.72
CA THR A 339 25.21 16.80 -43.72
C THR A 339 26.20 16.70 -42.57
N ILE A 340 25.74 16.99 -41.36
CA ILE A 340 26.57 17.00 -40.15
C ILE A 340 26.11 15.85 -39.24
N ASP A 341 27.07 15.05 -38.78
CA ASP A 341 26.84 14.04 -37.74
C ASP A 341 26.95 14.75 -36.37
N LEU A 342 25.79 15.03 -35.77
CA LEU A 342 25.70 15.72 -34.48
C LEU A 342 25.66 14.70 -33.34
N ASN A 343 26.67 14.75 -32.48
CA ASN A 343 26.73 13.94 -31.26
C ASN A 343 25.97 14.64 -30.13
N LEU A 344 24.99 13.95 -29.56
CA LEU A 344 24.21 14.39 -28.43
C LEU A 344 24.43 13.43 -27.25
N SER A 345 24.77 13.99 -26.09
CA SER A 345 24.88 13.24 -24.84
C SER A 345 23.80 13.68 -23.86
N TYR A 346 23.21 12.73 -23.15
CA TYR A 346 22.21 12.99 -22.12
C TYR A 346 22.38 12.06 -20.92
N LYS A 347 21.84 12.49 -19.79
CA LYS A 347 21.76 11.66 -18.58
C LYS A 347 20.48 10.83 -18.63
N ASP A 348 20.61 9.51 -18.65
CA ASP A 348 19.51 8.58 -18.41
C ASP A 348 19.37 8.36 -16.90
N THR A 349 18.36 9.00 -16.31
CA THR A 349 18.04 8.87 -14.88
C THR A 349 16.86 7.92 -14.71
N ARG A 350 17.05 6.89 -13.90
CA ARG A 350 16.00 5.95 -13.51
C ARG A 350 15.84 5.94 -12.00
N SER A 351 14.60 5.90 -11.53
CA SER A 351 14.29 5.80 -10.10
C SER A 351 13.38 4.61 -9.85
N THR A 352 13.65 3.86 -8.79
CA THR A 352 12.90 2.65 -8.44
C THR A 352 12.60 2.65 -6.94
N THR A 353 11.38 2.30 -6.57
CA THR A 353 10.96 2.15 -5.18
C THR A 353 10.23 0.83 -5.00
N TRP A 354 10.58 0.09 -3.96
CA TRP A 354 9.92 -1.16 -3.59
C TRP A 354 9.10 -0.91 -2.33
N ASN A 355 7.79 -1.14 -2.42
CA ASN A 355 6.84 -0.91 -1.33
C ASN A 355 6.04 -2.16 -1.03
N SER A 356 5.53 -2.24 0.20
CA SER A 356 4.41 -3.11 0.55
C SER A 356 3.19 -2.23 0.79
N SER A 357 2.04 -2.67 0.27
CA SER A 357 0.75 -1.97 0.40
C SER A 357 0.09 -2.18 1.76
N VAL A 358 0.50 -3.22 2.50
CA VAL A 358 -0.25 -3.72 3.67
C VAL A 358 0.67 -4.03 4.84
N SER A 359 1.67 -4.88 4.63
CA SER A 359 2.56 -5.30 5.72
C SER A 359 3.48 -4.19 6.21
N MET A 360 3.63 -4.09 7.53
CA MET A 360 4.68 -3.27 8.12
C MET A 360 6.03 -3.96 7.88
N ASN A 361 6.85 -3.36 7.02
CA ASN A 361 8.22 -3.81 6.78
C ASN A 361 9.20 -2.91 7.54
N THR A 362 10.04 -3.50 8.39
CA THR A 362 11.18 -2.78 8.98
C THR A 362 12.21 -2.44 7.91
N GLY A 363 13.02 -1.41 8.16
CA GLY A 363 14.02 -0.88 7.24
C GLY A 363 15.23 -1.80 6.95
N LEU A 364 15.09 -3.11 7.10
CA LEU A 364 16.11 -4.10 6.76
C LEU A 364 16.44 -4.00 5.26
N LYS A 365 17.73 -4.05 4.95
CA LYS A 365 18.19 -4.17 3.57
C LYS A 365 18.16 -5.62 3.14
N THR A 366 17.64 -5.90 1.94
CA THR A 366 17.43 -7.25 1.43
C THR A 366 18.03 -7.39 0.04
N ASN A 367 18.73 -8.51 -0.20
CA ASN A 367 19.24 -8.84 -1.52
C ASN A 367 18.11 -9.45 -2.37
N VAL A 368 18.04 -9.02 -3.63
CA VAL A 368 17.06 -9.44 -4.61
C VAL A 368 17.76 -9.69 -5.95
N GLU A 369 17.37 -10.76 -6.63
CA GLU A 369 17.80 -11.07 -8.00
C GLU A 369 16.57 -11.15 -8.89
N THR A 370 16.35 -10.13 -9.72
CA THR A 370 15.21 -10.10 -10.66
C THR A 370 15.41 -9.01 -11.72
N GLY A 371 14.70 -9.12 -12.85
CA GLY A 371 14.51 -8.00 -13.76
C GLY A 371 13.47 -7.05 -13.19
N VAL A 372 13.54 -5.76 -13.53
CA VAL A 372 12.59 -4.75 -13.05
C VAL A 372 11.69 -4.23 -14.18
N PRO A 373 10.44 -3.85 -13.88
CA PRO A 373 9.56 -3.21 -14.86
C PRO A 373 10.10 -1.87 -15.37
N LEU A 374 10.00 -1.65 -16.68
CA LEU A 374 10.38 -0.42 -17.38
C LEU A 374 9.30 -0.02 -18.37
N ILE A 375 9.08 1.29 -18.52
CA ILE A 375 8.17 1.80 -19.54
C ILE A 375 8.90 1.82 -20.89
N GLU A 376 8.35 1.14 -21.89
CA GLU A 376 8.85 1.13 -23.26
C GLU A 376 7.67 1.19 -24.24
N LYS A 377 7.68 2.16 -25.17
CA LYS A 377 6.62 2.35 -26.17
C LYS A 377 5.20 2.46 -25.58
N GLY A 378 5.08 2.96 -24.35
CA GLY A 378 3.81 3.10 -23.64
C GLY A 378 3.30 1.80 -22.98
N GLU A 379 4.10 0.75 -22.98
CA GLU A 379 3.82 -0.52 -22.30
C GLU A 379 4.87 -0.79 -21.21
N ILE A 380 4.57 -1.73 -20.31
CA ILE A 380 5.54 -2.20 -19.31
C ILE A 380 6.24 -3.45 -19.82
N LYS A 381 7.58 -3.42 -19.79
CA LYS A 381 8.43 -4.58 -20.10
C LYS A 381 9.42 -4.84 -18.99
N MET A 382 9.85 -6.09 -18.87
CA MET A 382 10.87 -6.49 -17.90
C MET A 382 12.27 -6.21 -18.43
N SER A 383 13.16 -5.70 -17.57
CA SER A 383 14.60 -5.62 -17.86
C SER A 383 15.26 -6.99 -17.83
N ALA A 384 16.54 -7.04 -18.22
CA ALA A 384 17.40 -8.18 -17.88
C ALA A 384 17.51 -8.34 -16.36
N GLU A 385 17.75 -9.57 -15.89
CA GLU A 385 17.92 -9.88 -14.47
C GLU A 385 19.26 -9.37 -13.95
N PHE A 386 19.25 -8.82 -12.73
CA PHE A 386 20.44 -8.39 -12.02
C PHE A 386 20.24 -8.54 -10.50
N GLY A 387 21.35 -8.69 -9.78
CA GLY A 387 21.36 -8.66 -8.33
C GLY A 387 21.43 -7.23 -7.80
N THR A 388 20.59 -6.88 -6.83
CA THR A 388 20.62 -5.59 -6.13
C THR A 388 20.24 -5.75 -4.66
N GLN A 389 20.53 -4.72 -3.86
CA GLN A 389 20.12 -4.64 -2.47
C GLN A 389 19.04 -3.56 -2.34
N ILE A 390 17.83 -3.95 -1.95
CA ILE A 390 16.69 -3.05 -1.78
C ILE A 390 16.43 -2.76 -0.31
N GLN A 391 15.80 -1.63 -0.03
CA GLN A 391 15.20 -1.33 1.25
C GLN A 391 13.76 -0.87 1.01
N TRP A 392 12.80 -1.53 1.67
CA TRP A 392 11.39 -1.18 1.56
C TRP A 392 11.14 0.30 1.87
N GLY A 393 10.32 0.96 1.05
CA GLY A 393 9.97 2.38 1.23
C GLY A 393 11.03 3.37 0.77
N LYS A 394 12.23 2.92 0.36
CA LYS A 394 13.28 3.81 -0.14
C LYS A 394 13.35 3.81 -1.66
N THR A 395 13.52 5.01 -2.20
CA THR A 395 13.73 5.22 -3.63
C THR A 395 15.22 5.21 -3.93
N ASP A 396 15.64 4.28 -4.77
CA ASP A 396 16.98 4.26 -5.35
C ASP A 396 16.95 4.96 -6.70
N THR A 397 17.98 5.77 -6.99
CA THR A 397 18.13 6.46 -8.28
C THR A 397 19.47 6.13 -8.89
N SER A 398 19.45 5.67 -10.14
CA SER A 398 20.64 5.41 -10.96
C SER A 398 20.73 6.41 -12.09
N GLU A 399 21.93 6.92 -12.35
CA GLU A 399 22.24 7.76 -13.51
C GLU A 399 23.29 7.10 -14.39
N SER A 400 23.06 7.08 -15.70
CA SER A 400 24.05 6.72 -16.71
C SER A 400 24.11 7.79 -17.79
N VAL A 401 25.26 7.90 -18.47
CA VAL A 401 25.39 8.78 -19.64
C VAL A 401 25.14 7.96 -20.88
N ALA A 402 24.21 8.42 -21.71
CA ALA A 402 23.91 7.85 -23.01
C ALA A 402 24.29 8.84 -24.10
N GLU A 403 24.83 8.33 -25.20
CA GLU A 403 25.23 9.10 -26.36
C GLU A 403 24.46 8.63 -27.59
N THR A 404 24.18 9.57 -28.48
CA THR A 404 23.52 9.27 -29.75
C THR A 404 24.02 10.20 -30.84
N VAL A 405 24.00 9.70 -32.08
CA VAL A 405 24.47 10.43 -33.25
C VAL A 405 23.28 10.68 -34.15
N TYR A 406 22.99 11.95 -34.44
CA TYR A 406 21.93 12.36 -35.35
C TYR A 406 22.53 12.99 -36.61
N LYS A 407 22.20 12.42 -37.77
CA LYS A 407 22.63 12.96 -39.06
C LYS A 407 21.64 14.02 -39.53
N VAL A 408 22.08 15.28 -39.58
CA VAL A 408 21.22 16.42 -39.94
C VAL A 408 21.72 17.09 -41.21
N ALA A 409 20.80 17.29 -42.16
CA ALA A 409 21.05 18.12 -43.33
C ALA A 409 20.87 19.60 -42.95
N VAL A 410 21.90 20.40 -43.17
CA VAL A 410 21.94 21.82 -42.82
C VAL A 410 22.04 22.63 -44.12
N PRO A 411 21.01 23.42 -44.46
CA PRO A 411 21.02 24.27 -45.66
C PRO A 411 22.17 25.29 -45.66
N PRO A 412 22.51 25.86 -46.83
CA PRO A 412 23.49 26.93 -46.94
C PRO A 412 23.22 28.07 -45.97
N MET A 413 24.27 28.62 -45.39
CA MET A 413 24.19 29.82 -44.52
C MET A 413 23.10 29.71 -43.43
N SER A 414 23.01 28.57 -42.76
CA SER A 414 22.00 28.33 -41.73
C SER A 414 22.53 27.55 -40.53
N VAL A 415 21.78 27.63 -39.43
CA VAL A 415 21.94 26.80 -38.24
C VAL A 415 20.71 25.92 -38.09
N VAL A 416 20.91 24.62 -37.89
CA VAL A 416 19.83 23.72 -37.48
C VAL A 416 20.06 23.35 -36.01
N LYS A 417 19.14 23.79 -35.16
CA LYS A 417 19.05 23.37 -33.76
C LYS A 417 18.36 22.02 -33.70
N VAL A 418 18.99 21.05 -33.07
CA VAL A 418 18.47 19.69 -32.87
C VAL A 418 18.18 19.50 -31.39
N SER A 419 16.97 19.07 -31.07
CA SER A 419 16.54 18.70 -29.72
C SER A 419 16.19 17.22 -29.68
N LEU A 420 16.83 16.46 -28.79
CA LEU A 420 16.41 15.11 -28.45
C LEU A 420 15.32 15.21 -27.37
N MET A 421 14.11 14.82 -27.72
CA MET A 421 12.96 14.78 -26.83
C MET A 421 12.71 13.34 -26.37
N ALA A 422 12.26 13.17 -25.13
CA ALA A 422 11.81 11.89 -24.59
C ALA A 422 10.51 12.08 -23.80
N THR A 423 9.75 11.01 -23.61
CA THR A 423 8.65 10.98 -22.64
C THR A 423 9.20 10.46 -21.32
N ARG A 424 9.07 11.25 -20.25
CA ARG A 424 9.34 10.80 -18.89
C ARG A 424 8.02 10.44 -18.23
N GLY A 425 7.92 9.22 -17.71
CA GLY A 425 6.70 8.72 -17.06
C GLY A 425 7.01 7.93 -15.80
N SER A 426 5.96 7.72 -15.01
CA SER A 426 5.97 6.87 -13.82
C SER A 426 5.14 5.63 -14.08
N CYS A 427 5.52 4.51 -13.46
CA CYS A 427 4.71 3.31 -13.43
C CYS A 427 4.61 2.72 -12.03
N ASP A 428 3.47 2.08 -11.74
CA ASP A 428 3.29 1.21 -10.59
C ASP A 428 2.94 -0.19 -11.08
N VAL A 429 3.58 -1.21 -10.51
CA VAL A 429 3.39 -2.61 -10.88
C VAL A 429 3.24 -3.45 -9.62
N PRO A 430 2.05 -4.03 -9.35
CA PRO A 430 1.88 -4.96 -8.24
C PRO A 430 2.72 -6.21 -8.46
N PHE A 431 3.21 -6.82 -7.39
CA PHE A 431 3.94 -8.08 -7.46
C PHE A 431 3.73 -8.96 -6.23
N SER A 432 3.80 -10.26 -6.43
CA SER A 432 3.90 -11.25 -5.36
C SER A 432 5.34 -11.71 -5.21
N TYR A 433 5.74 -12.16 -4.02
CA TYR A 433 7.09 -12.62 -3.74
C TYR A 433 7.14 -13.66 -2.62
N THR A 434 8.21 -14.44 -2.57
CA THR A 434 8.52 -15.29 -1.42
C THR A 434 9.52 -14.57 -0.52
N GLN A 435 9.17 -14.41 0.75
CA GLN A 435 10.04 -13.88 1.79
C GLN A 435 10.56 -15.03 2.64
N ARG A 436 11.88 -15.11 2.82
CA ARG A 436 12.51 -16.03 3.78
C ARG A 436 13.26 -15.23 4.83
N ASP A 437 12.88 -15.41 6.07
CA ASP A 437 13.46 -14.74 7.22
C ASP A 437 14.24 -15.73 8.06
N THR A 438 15.45 -15.34 8.46
CA THR A 438 16.20 -16.01 9.53
C THR A 438 15.93 -15.27 10.82
N LEU A 439 15.27 -15.94 11.76
CA LEU A 439 14.90 -15.35 13.04
C LEU A 439 16.09 -15.28 14.01
N THR A 440 15.95 -14.55 15.12
CA THR A 440 16.99 -14.43 16.16
C THR A 440 17.35 -15.76 16.84
N ASN A 441 16.45 -16.74 16.81
CA ASN A 441 16.70 -18.11 17.29
C ASN A 441 17.38 -19.02 16.23
N GLY A 442 17.66 -18.51 15.03
CA GLY A 442 18.23 -19.24 13.90
C GLY A 442 17.23 -20.04 13.05
N GLU A 443 15.95 -20.05 13.43
CA GLU A 443 14.88 -20.65 12.64
C GLU A 443 14.68 -19.90 11.32
N GLN A 444 14.41 -20.64 10.24
CA GLN A 444 14.06 -20.06 8.95
C GLN A 444 12.56 -20.20 8.71
N VAL A 445 11.89 -19.06 8.55
CA VAL A 445 10.47 -19.00 8.25
C VAL A 445 10.29 -18.45 6.84
N THR A 446 9.38 -19.05 6.08
CA THR A 446 9.10 -18.64 4.69
C THR A 446 7.64 -18.31 4.52
N HIS A 447 7.35 -17.16 3.91
CA HIS A 447 6.01 -16.67 3.62
C HIS A 447 5.88 -16.32 2.14
N THR A 448 4.69 -16.53 1.59
CA THR A 448 4.31 -15.99 0.28
C THR A 448 3.53 -14.71 0.53
N MET A 449 3.94 -13.63 -0.12
CA MET A 449 3.39 -12.29 0.02
C MET A 449 2.81 -11.84 -1.32
N ASP A 450 1.72 -11.08 -1.30
CA ASP A 450 1.02 -10.56 -2.49
C ASP A 450 0.55 -9.12 -2.28
N ASP A 451 1.38 -8.35 -1.57
CA ASP A 451 1.16 -6.95 -1.21
C ASP A 451 2.23 -6.02 -1.79
N GLY A 452 3.15 -6.55 -2.60
CA GLY A 452 4.26 -5.79 -3.18
C GLY A 452 3.79 -4.80 -4.25
N VAL A 453 4.36 -3.59 -4.22
CA VAL A 453 4.17 -2.55 -5.25
C VAL A 453 5.52 -2.00 -5.66
N TYR A 454 5.85 -2.15 -6.94
CA TYR A 454 7.04 -1.56 -7.53
C TYR A 454 6.68 -0.25 -8.22
N SER A 455 7.36 0.84 -7.86
CA SER A 455 7.21 2.13 -8.52
C SER A 455 8.47 2.48 -9.30
N GLY A 456 8.34 2.69 -10.61
CA GLY A 456 9.42 3.02 -11.53
C GLY A 456 9.26 4.40 -12.17
N VAL A 457 10.37 5.06 -12.47
CA VAL A 457 10.42 6.28 -13.30
C VAL A 457 11.54 6.14 -14.31
N ASN A 458 11.22 6.24 -15.60
CA ASN A 458 12.21 6.23 -16.67
C ASN A 458 11.80 7.10 -17.87
N SER A 459 12.75 7.39 -18.74
CA SER A 459 12.53 8.05 -20.02
C SER A 459 12.37 7.01 -21.14
N TYR A 460 11.47 7.25 -22.09
CA TYR A 460 11.18 6.39 -23.23
C TYR A 460 10.65 7.22 -24.42
N ASN A 461 10.36 6.60 -25.56
CA ASN A 461 9.86 7.29 -26.78
C ASN A 461 10.75 8.47 -27.21
N PHE A 462 12.05 8.21 -27.36
CA PHE A 462 13.02 9.21 -27.82
C PHE A 462 12.74 9.61 -29.28
N LYS A 463 12.71 10.92 -29.55
CA LYS A 463 12.52 11.50 -30.89
C LYS A 463 13.38 12.74 -31.07
N TYR A 464 13.76 13.02 -32.31
CA TYR A 464 14.47 14.25 -32.68
C TYR A 464 13.50 15.31 -33.19
N GLU A 465 13.68 16.54 -32.76
CA GLU A 465 13.02 17.72 -33.32
C GLU A 465 14.09 18.69 -33.83
N THR A 466 13.87 19.26 -35.01
CA THR A 466 14.81 20.18 -35.66
C THR A 466 14.15 21.53 -35.90
N LYS A 467 14.92 22.60 -35.71
CA LYS A 467 14.51 23.96 -36.02
C LYS A 467 15.63 24.66 -36.77
N GLN A 468 15.32 25.12 -37.98
CA GLN A 468 16.25 25.88 -38.80
C GLN A 468 16.15 27.37 -38.47
N GLU A 469 17.30 28.03 -38.40
CA GLU A 469 17.46 29.47 -38.26
C GLU A 469 18.47 29.95 -39.32
N SER A 470 18.24 31.12 -39.92
CA SER A 470 19.21 31.75 -40.83
C SER A 470 20.40 32.29 -40.05
N LEU A 471 21.61 32.19 -40.61
CA LEU A 471 22.82 32.77 -40.04
C LEU A 471 22.87 34.29 -40.13
#